data_AF-W4UW76-F1
#
_entry.id   AF-W4UW76-F1
#
_cell.length_a   1.000
_cell.length_b   1.000
_cell.length_c   1.000
_cell.angle_alpha   90.00
_cell.angle_beta   90.00
_cell.angle_gamma   90.00
#
_symmetry.space_group_name_H-M   'P 1'
#
loop_
_entity.id
_entity.type
_entity.pdbx_description
1 polymer ?
#
loop_
_entity_poly.entity_id
_entity_poly.type
_entity_poly.pdbx_seq_one_letter_code
_entity_poly.pdbx_strand_id
1 'polypeptide(L)'
;MLERRTPKIYLSITWILFFTLFTRAEEQHYYFKQFSLEQGLSQSRVQCIHRDHQGVMWIGTKWGLNSYDQSELKSYLHDRNQPNSLPDNFIRFITEDHSGNLYVSTNKGVATYNKTENQFHPLVYDGKPFQAWSYFPTNDGFLFGGEETLYTYNPTDQHIHAIFPHIEGDSRKQINRIFQWQPNLLIASSRKDGLWMYDLVK
;
A
#
# COMPACT_ATOMS: atom_id res chain seq x y z
N MET A 1 -30.10 73.93 33.56
CA MET A 1 -28.87 73.21 33.12
C MET A 1 -29.13 71.72 33.27
N LEU A 2 -29.18 70.98 32.17
CA LEU A 2 -29.31 69.51 32.17
C LEU A 2 -28.35 69.00 31.10
N GLU A 3 -27.22 68.42 31.54
CA GLU A 3 -26.23 67.81 30.66
C GLU A 3 -26.80 66.52 30.05
N ARG A 4 -27.00 66.51 28.72
CA ARG A 4 -27.18 65.26 27.96
C ARG A 4 -25.80 64.75 27.55
N ARG A 5 -25.26 63.80 28.31
CA ARG A 5 -24.13 62.97 27.87
C ARG A 5 -24.58 62.09 26.71
N THR A 6 -24.11 62.37 25.50
CA THR A 6 -24.26 61.46 24.35
C THR A 6 -23.13 60.43 24.35
N PRO A 7 -23.35 59.23 23.77
CA PRO A 7 -22.65 58.02 24.16
C PRO A 7 -21.48 57.73 23.22
N LYS A 8 -20.25 57.92 23.70
CA LYS A 8 -19.01 57.56 22.97
C LYS A 8 -18.86 56.04 22.70
N ILE A 9 -19.70 55.21 23.29
CA ILE A 9 -19.63 53.74 23.23
C ILE A 9 -20.13 53.19 21.87
N TYR A 10 -21.09 53.84 21.22
CA TYR A 10 -21.64 53.31 19.94
C TYR A 10 -20.69 53.48 18.76
N LEU A 11 -19.82 54.51 18.78
CA LEU A 11 -18.83 54.74 17.72
C LEU A 11 -17.69 53.70 17.74
N SER A 12 -17.39 53.13 18.91
CA SER A 12 -16.37 52.09 19.08
C SER A 12 -16.89 50.72 18.63
N ILE A 13 -18.17 50.44 18.87
CA ILE A 13 -18.82 49.17 18.52
C ILE A 13 -19.03 49.06 16.99
N THR A 14 -19.30 50.18 16.31
CA THR A 14 -19.40 50.19 14.84
C THR A 14 -18.06 49.92 14.13
N TRP A 15 -16.92 50.32 14.70
CA TRP A 15 -15.60 49.98 14.17
C TRP A 15 -15.24 48.50 14.37
N ILE A 16 -15.61 47.90 15.50
CA ILE A 16 -15.39 46.46 15.78
C ILE A 16 -16.28 45.59 14.88
N LEU A 17 -17.53 46.00 14.62
CA LEU A 17 -18.42 45.32 13.66
C LEU A 17 -18.00 45.50 12.19
N PHE A 18 -17.22 46.54 11.87
CA PHE A 18 -16.61 46.70 10.54
C PHE A 18 -15.33 45.86 10.36
N PHE A 19 -14.63 45.51 11.46
CA PHE A 19 -13.46 44.63 11.44
C PHE A 19 -13.80 43.14 11.45
N THR A 20 -15.06 42.78 11.73
CA THR A 20 -15.58 41.41 11.54
C THR A 20 -15.96 41.10 10.09
N LEU A 21 -15.73 42.03 9.15
CA LEU A 21 -16.00 41.81 7.74
C LEU A 21 -14.90 40.95 7.11
N PHE A 22 -15.27 39.67 6.97
CA PHE A 22 -14.70 38.69 6.06
C PHE A 22 -13.29 38.21 6.38
N THR A 23 -13.18 37.32 7.39
CA THR A 23 -12.35 36.13 7.16
C THR A 23 -13.01 35.32 6.04
N ARG A 24 -12.66 35.62 4.78
CA ARG A 24 -12.98 34.72 3.69
C ARG A 24 -12.08 33.52 3.88
N ALA A 25 -12.62 32.42 4.38
CA ALA A 25 -11.96 31.13 4.28
C ALA A 25 -11.72 30.91 2.78
N GLU A 26 -10.46 30.94 2.35
CA GLU A 26 -10.11 30.61 0.99
C GLU A 26 -10.52 29.16 0.78
N GLU A 27 -11.49 28.94 -0.10
CA GLU A 27 -11.96 27.59 -0.41
C GLU A 27 -10.80 26.88 -1.10
N GLN A 28 -10.25 25.86 -0.44
CA GLN A 28 -9.13 25.12 -1.00
C GLN A 28 -9.63 24.32 -2.20
N HIS A 29 -9.34 24.81 -3.40
CA HIS A 29 -9.69 24.13 -4.64
C HIS A 29 -8.71 22.99 -4.87
N TYR A 30 -9.20 21.76 -4.78
CA TYR A 30 -8.43 20.56 -5.12
C TYR A 30 -8.61 20.24 -6.60
N TYR A 31 -7.50 20.15 -7.33
CA TYR A 31 -7.49 19.71 -8.72
C TYR A 31 -7.19 18.22 -8.78
N PHE A 32 -8.08 17.45 -9.40
CA PHE A 32 -7.91 16.02 -9.62
C PHE A 32 -7.75 15.74 -11.11
N LYS A 33 -6.69 15.01 -11.47
CA LYS A 33 -6.55 14.39 -12.79
C LYS A 33 -7.01 12.94 -12.67
N GLN A 34 -7.96 12.54 -13.51
CA GLN A 34 -8.47 11.18 -13.54
C GLN A 34 -7.63 10.30 -14.48
N PHE A 35 -7.31 9.09 -14.02
CA PHE A 35 -6.84 7.99 -14.86
C PHE A 35 -7.87 6.87 -14.78
N SER A 36 -8.52 6.58 -15.89
CA SER A 36 -9.56 5.56 -16.03
C SER A 36 -9.18 4.54 -17.10
N LEU A 37 -10.11 3.65 -17.45
CA LEU A 37 -9.94 2.71 -18.56
C LEU A 37 -9.60 3.43 -19.87
N GLU A 38 -10.17 4.62 -20.11
CA GLU A 38 -9.91 5.41 -21.31
C GLU A 38 -8.46 5.91 -21.40
N GLN A 39 -7.78 6.06 -20.26
CA GLN A 39 -6.38 6.47 -20.20
C GLN A 39 -5.42 5.27 -20.15
N GLY A 40 -5.92 4.04 -20.30
CA GLY A 40 -5.12 2.81 -20.36
C GLY A 40 -5.06 2.01 -19.05
N LEU A 41 -5.81 2.39 -18.01
CA LEU A 41 -5.85 1.62 -16.77
C LEU A 41 -6.53 0.28 -17.03
N SER A 42 -5.90 -0.82 -16.64
CA SER A 42 -6.43 -2.15 -16.91
C SER A 42 -7.80 -2.41 -16.29
N GLN A 43 -8.07 -1.82 -15.11
CA GLN A 43 -9.33 -2.00 -14.38
C GLN A 43 -9.56 -0.87 -13.36
N SER A 44 -10.81 -0.44 -13.18
CA SER A 44 -11.19 0.73 -12.36
C SER A 44 -11.07 0.56 -10.84
N ARG A 45 -11.00 -0.67 -10.32
CA ARG A 45 -10.88 -0.98 -8.90
C ARG A 45 -9.41 -1.19 -8.55
N VAL A 46 -8.75 -0.08 -8.25
CA VAL A 46 -7.40 -0.08 -7.69
C VAL A 46 -7.40 -0.76 -6.32
N GLN A 47 -6.43 -1.64 -6.09
CA GLN A 47 -6.22 -2.39 -4.84
C GLN A 47 -5.04 -1.86 -4.05
N CYS A 48 -3.96 -1.48 -4.75
CA CYS A 48 -2.75 -0.95 -4.13
C CYS A 48 -2.02 -0.03 -5.11
N ILE A 49 -1.19 0.84 -4.56
CA ILE A 49 -0.32 1.75 -5.29
C ILE A 49 1.04 1.70 -4.62
N HIS A 50 2.11 1.67 -5.41
CA HIS A 50 3.49 1.73 -4.95
C HIS A 50 4.30 2.64 -5.87
N ARG A 51 5.15 3.49 -5.31
CA ARG A 51 6.11 4.29 -6.09
C ARG A 51 7.47 3.64 -5.92
N ASP A 52 8.07 3.25 -7.03
CA ASP A 52 9.40 2.66 -7.01
C ASP A 52 10.51 3.72 -6.85
N HIS A 53 11.74 3.29 -6.57
CA HIS A 53 12.88 4.19 -6.37
C HIS A 53 13.25 5.00 -7.63
N GLN A 54 12.81 4.56 -8.82
CA GLN A 54 13.00 5.28 -10.09
C GLN A 54 11.88 6.30 -10.36
N GLY A 55 10.86 6.34 -9.50
CA GLY A 55 9.74 7.27 -9.60
C GLY A 55 8.57 6.76 -10.45
N VAL A 56 8.60 5.51 -10.90
CA VAL A 56 7.49 4.87 -11.61
C VAL A 56 6.39 4.53 -10.60
N MET A 57 5.17 4.90 -10.94
CA MET A 57 3.98 4.57 -10.17
C MET A 57 3.46 3.21 -10.62
N TRP A 58 3.48 2.24 -9.72
CA TRP A 58 2.92 0.91 -9.90
C TRP A 58 1.53 0.84 -9.29
N ILE A 59 0.56 0.39 -10.07
CA ILE A 59 -0.86 0.41 -9.72
C ILE A 59 -1.41 -1.00 -9.87
N GLY A 60 -1.70 -1.64 -8.75
CA GLY A 60 -2.32 -2.95 -8.71
C GLY A 60 -3.83 -2.83 -8.73
N THR A 61 -4.50 -3.50 -9.65
CA THR A 61 -5.97 -3.47 -9.76
C THR A 61 -6.58 -4.83 -9.47
N LYS A 62 -7.91 -4.93 -9.48
CA LYS A 62 -8.61 -6.23 -9.44
C LYS A 62 -8.31 -7.08 -10.68
N TRP A 63 -7.86 -6.46 -11.78
CA TRP A 63 -7.55 -7.13 -13.03
C TRP A 63 -6.39 -6.46 -13.78
N GLY A 64 -5.16 -6.77 -13.38
CA GLY A 64 -3.92 -6.32 -14.01
C GLY A 64 -3.06 -5.46 -13.10
N LEU A 65 -1.77 -5.49 -13.38
CA LEU A 65 -0.79 -4.54 -12.86
C LEU A 65 -0.60 -3.44 -13.90
N ASN A 66 -0.39 -2.21 -13.46
CA ASN A 66 -0.09 -1.09 -14.35
C ASN A 66 1.17 -0.37 -13.86
N SER A 67 1.94 0.20 -14.78
CA SER A 67 3.02 1.14 -14.49
C SER A 67 2.77 2.48 -15.17
N TYR A 68 3.09 3.57 -14.48
CA TYR A 68 2.98 4.92 -15.00
C TYR A 68 4.25 5.69 -14.70
N ASP A 69 4.96 6.08 -15.75
CA ASP A 69 6.24 6.80 -15.67
C ASP A 69 6.08 8.33 -15.82
N GLN A 70 4.86 8.84 -15.59
CA GLN A 70 4.44 10.23 -15.86
C GLN A 70 4.13 10.54 -17.33
N SER A 71 4.56 9.71 -18.28
CA SER A 71 4.29 9.87 -19.71
C SER A 71 3.30 8.82 -20.24
N GLU A 72 3.54 7.54 -19.97
CA GLU A 72 2.80 6.40 -20.50
C GLU A 72 2.28 5.52 -19.37
N LEU A 73 1.03 5.05 -19.53
CA LEU A 73 0.43 4.03 -18.68
C LEU A 73 0.49 2.67 -19.39
N LYS A 74 1.25 1.74 -18.84
CA LYS A 74 1.42 0.38 -19.39
C LYS A 74 0.72 -0.65 -18.52
N SER A 75 0.01 -1.59 -19.15
CA SER A 75 -0.69 -2.70 -18.49
C SER A 75 0.08 -4.02 -18.62
N TYR A 76 0.06 -4.81 -17.56
CA TYR A 76 0.60 -6.17 -17.49
C TYR A 76 -0.51 -7.12 -17.05
N LEU A 77 -0.74 -8.16 -17.84
CA LEU A 77 -1.79 -9.14 -17.64
C LEU A 77 -1.22 -10.55 -17.60
N HIS A 78 -1.96 -11.44 -16.95
CA HIS A 78 -1.73 -12.87 -17.02
C HIS A 78 -2.07 -13.39 -18.42
N ASP A 79 -1.12 -14.11 -19.02
CA ASP A 79 -1.29 -14.83 -20.27
C ASP A 79 -0.92 -16.30 -20.07
N ARG A 80 -1.89 -17.18 -20.34
CA ARG A 80 -1.73 -18.64 -20.20
C ARG A 80 -0.72 -19.24 -21.16
N ASN A 81 -0.42 -18.55 -22.27
CA ASN A 81 0.53 -18.98 -23.28
C ASN A 81 1.93 -18.41 -23.04
N GLN A 82 2.10 -17.50 -22.08
CA GLN A 82 3.37 -16.89 -21.72
C GLN A 82 3.68 -17.15 -20.24
N PRO A 83 4.45 -18.20 -19.91
CA PRO A 83 4.72 -18.60 -18.53
C PRO A 83 5.33 -17.49 -17.66
N ASN A 84 6.07 -16.56 -18.26
CA ASN A 84 6.75 -15.45 -17.58
C ASN A 84 5.92 -14.16 -17.58
N SER A 85 4.64 -14.24 -17.97
CA SER A 85 3.67 -13.17 -17.75
C SER A 85 3.26 -13.08 -16.28
N LEU A 86 2.43 -12.10 -15.93
CA LEU A 86 1.92 -11.93 -14.57
C LEU A 86 1.25 -13.23 -14.08
N PRO A 87 1.52 -13.74 -12.85
CA PRO A 87 0.97 -15.02 -12.39
C PRO A 87 -0.57 -15.06 -12.36
N ASP A 88 -1.21 -13.97 -11.93
CA ASP A 88 -2.65 -13.78 -11.93
C ASP A 88 -3.00 -12.28 -11.95
N ASN A 89 -4.15 -11.94 -12.51
CA ASN A 89 -4.56 -10.54 -12.71
C ASN A 89 -4.98 -9.83 -11.41
N PHE A 90 -5.35 -10.55 -10.34
CA PHE A 90 -5.76 -9.90 -9.11
C PHE A 90 -4.53 -9.47 -8.29
N ILE A 91 -4.23 -8.17 -8.24
CA ILE A 91 -3.08 -7.66 -7.50
C ILE A 91 -3.47 -7.35 -6.06
N ARG A 92 -2.76 -7.94 -5.09
CA ARG A 92 -2.99 -7.73 -3.65
C ARG A 92 -2.14 -6.59 -3.10
N PHE A 93 -0.84 -6.66 -3.34
CA PHE A 93 0.13 -5.65 -2.92
C PHE A 93 1.30 -5.61 -3.89
N ILE A 94 2.02 -4.48 -3.86
CA ILE A 94 3.26 -4.25 -4.59
C ILE A 94 4.26 -3.68 -3.57
N THR A 95 5.50 -4.15 -3.64
CA THR A 95 6.63 -3.59 -2.89
C THR A 95 7.91 -3.68 -3.72
N GLU A 96 8.95 -2.97 -3.32
CA GLU A 96 10.27 -3.01 -3.94
C GLU A 96 11.33 -3.21 -2.85
N ASP A 97 12.40 -3.95 -3.16
CA ASP A 97 13.56 -4.05 -2.27
C ASP A 97 14.53 -2.88 -2.45
N HIS A 98 15.58 -2.85 -1.62
CA HIS A 98 16.63 -1.83 -1.71
C HIS A 98 17.47 -1.90 -3.00
N SER A 99 17.40 -3.01 -3.75
CA SER A 99 18.08 -3.18 -5.03
C SER A 99 17.22 -2.77 -6.24
N GLY A 100 15.96 -2.38 -6.01
CA GLY A 100 15.03 -1.99 -7.07
C GLY A 100 14.25 -3.15 -7.69
N ASN A 101 14.28 -4.35 -7.09
CA ASN A 101 13.47 -5.47 -7.55
C ASN A 101 12.03 -5.31 -7.06
N LEU A 102 11.09 -5.35 -7.99
CA LEU A 102 9.67 -5.27 -7.67
C LEU A 102 9.11 -6.63 -7.29
N TYR A 103 8.29 -6.67 -6.26
CA TYR A 103 7.54 -7.84 -5.79
C TYR A 103 6.05 -7.57 -5.92
N VAL A 104 5.35 -8.48 -6.58
CA VAL A 104 3.92 -8.36 -6.87
C VAL A 104 3.21 -9.58 -6.32
N SER A 105 2.31 -9.38 -5.37
CA SER A 105 1.47 -10.45 -4.83
C SER A 105 0.16 -10.55 -5.61
N THR A 106 -0.17 -11.77 -6.04
CA THR A 106 -1.37 -12.08 -6.81
C THR A 106 -2.24 -13.15 -6.13
N ASN A 107 -3.32 -13.62 -6.77
CA ASN A 107 -4.03 -14.83 -6.29
C ASN A 107 -3.25 -16.13 -6.53
N LYS A 108 -2.21 -16.13 -7.37
CA LYS A 108 -1.37 -17.31 -7.65
C LYS A 108 0.05 -17.18 -7.07
N GLY A 109 0.20 -16.35 -6.04
CA GLY A 109 1.45 -16.18 -5.30
C GLY A 109 2.17 -14.87 -5.61
N VAL A 110 3.33 -14.72 -4.97
CA VAL A 110 4.23 -13.58 -5.13
C VAL A 110 5.21 -13.84 -6.27
N ALA A 111 5.46 -12.84 -7.10
CA ALA A 111 6.48 -12.89 -8.14
C ALA A 111 7.37 -11.64 -8.11
N THR A 112 8.64 -11.81 -8.44
CA THR A 112 9.56 -10.72 -8.74
C THR A 112 9.39 -10.28 -10.18
N TYR A 113 9.42 -8.98 -10.45
CA TYR A 113 9.39 -8.42 -11.80
C TYR A 113 10.80 -8.00 -12.24
N ASN A 114 11.32 -8.67 -13.26
CA ASN A 114 12.56 -8.29 -13.95
C ASN A 114 12.23 -7.22 -15.00
N LYS A 115 12.60 -5.96 -14.70
CA LYS A 115 12.37 -4.80 -15.59
C LYS A 115 13.10 -4.94 -16.94
N THR A 116 14.31 -5.51 -16.94
CA THR A 116 15.15 -5.66 -18.15
C THR A 116 14.56 -6.66 -19.14
N GLU A 117 14.11 -7.80 -18.64
CA GLU A 117 13.55 -8.88 -19.47
C GLU A 117 12.05 -8.74 -19.68
N ASN A 118 11.40 -7.85 -18.93
CA ASN A 118 9.96 -7.70 -18.86
C ASN A 118 9.24 -9.01 -18.48
N GLN A 119 9.75 -9.68 -17.44
CA GLN A 119 9.30 -11.00 -17.02
C GLN A 119 8.98 -11.06 -15.52
N PHE A 120 8.02 -11.93 -15.18
CA PHE A 120 7.67 -12.25 -13.80
C PHE A 120 8.20 -13.63 -13.44
N HIS A 121 8.89 -13.72 -12.30
CA HIS A 121 9.41 -14.97 -11.76
C HIS A 121 8.74 -15.25 -10.41
N PRO A 122 7.97 -16.34 -10.28
CA PRO A 122 7.33 -16.70 -9.01
C PRO A 122 8.38 -16.98 -7.92
N LEU A 123 8.13 -16.46 -6.72
CA LEU A 123 8.81 -16.94 -5.52
C LEU A 123 8.30 -18.34 -5.17
N VAL A 124 9.21 -19.21 -4.73
CA VAL A 124 8.89 -20.61 -4.43
C VAL A 124 9.24 -20.91 -2.97
N TYR A 125 8.31 -21.56 -2.28
CA TYR A 125 8.47 -22.06 -0.91
C TYR A 125 7.96 -23.50 -0.86
N ASP A 126 8.76 -24.43 -0.33
CA ASP A 126 8.46 -25.86 -0.28
C ASP A 126 7.96 -26.45 -1.62
N GLY A 127 8.61 -26.05 -2.72
CA GLY A 127 8.30 -26.52 -4.08
C GLY A 127 7.00 -25.99 -4.67
N LYS A 128 6.36 -25.00 -4.04
CA LYS A 128 5.11 -24.37 -4.50
C LYS A 128 5.24 -22.85 -4.62
N PRO A 129 4.42 -22.18 -5.47
CA PRO A 129 4.37 -20.73 -5.50
C PRO A 129 4.04 -20.15 -4.12
N PHE A 130 4.89 -19.27 -3.63
CA PHE A 130 4.77 -18.68 -2.31
C PHE A 130 3.57 -17.72 -2.23
N GLN A 131 2.71 -17.91 -1.22
CA GLN A 131 1.52 -17.09 -0.99
C GLN A 131 1.73 -16.08 0.13
N ALA A 132 1.48 -14.81 -0.17
CA ALA A 132 1.48 -13.74 0.84
C ALA A 132 0.31 -12.78 0.62
N TRP A 133 -0.34 -12.35 1.71
CA TRP A 133 -1.45 -11.40 1.70
C TRP A 133 -1.08 -10.01 2.22
N SER A 134 0.02 -9.91 2.95
CA SER A 134 0.55 -8.66 3.47
C SER A 134 2.06 -8.72 3.52
N TYR A 135 2.68 -7.55 3.61
CA TYR A 135 4.12 -7.43 3.76
C TYR A 135 4.44 -6.31 4.76
N PHE A 136 5.65 -6.35 5.27
CA PHE A 136 6.27 -5.28 6.05
C PHE A 136 7.76 -5.23 5.72
N PRO A 137 8.28 -4.09 5.20
CA PRO A 137 9.71 -3.94 4.93
C PRO A 137 10.54 -4.02 6.22
N THR A 138 11.68 -4.70 6.16
CA THR A 138 12.70 -4.72 7.20
C THR A 138 14.03 -4.23 6.65
N ASN A 139 15.04 -4.03 7.50
CA ASN A 139 16.36 -3.56 7.04
C ASN A 139 17.02 -4.52 6.04
N ASP A 140 16.81 -5.83 6.23
CA ASP A 140 17.47 -6.89 5.45
C ASP A 140 16.53 -7.58 4.45
N GLY A 141 15.29 -7.09 4.29
CA GLY A 141 14.32 -7.70 3.39
C GLY A 141 12.87 -7.42 3.77
N PHE A 142 12.10 -8.49 3.92
CA PHE A 142 10.67 -8.39 4.15
C PHE A 142 10.18 -9.40 5.19
N LEU A 143 9.14 -8.99 5.91
CA LEU A 143 8.21 -9.90 6.56
C LEU A 143 6.97 -10.04 5.69
N PHE A 144 6.59 -11.25 5.36
CA PHE A 144 5.37 -11.57 4.64
C PHE A 144 4.35 -12.24 5.55
N GLY A 145 3.10 -11.79 5.50
CA GLY A 145 1.99 -12.50 6.09
C GLY A 145 1.44 -13.53 5.11
N GLY A 146 1.61 -14.82 5.40
CA GLY A 146 1.22 -15.92 4.51
C GLY A 146 0.12 -16.81 5.09
N GLU A 147 0.11 -18.09 4.70
CA GLU A 147 -1.00 -19.03 4.94
C GLU A 147 -1.14 -19.47 6.39
N GLU A 148 0.00 -19.62 7.06
CA GLU A 148 0.08 -20.21 8.39
C GLU A 148 0.71 -19.26 9.41
N THR A 149 1.61 -18.38 8.95
CA THR A 149 2.46 -17.54 9.80
C THR A 149 2.97 -16.30 9.06
N LEU A 150 3.77 -15.52 9.77
CA LEU A 150 4.77 -14.63 9.21
C LEU A 150 5.97 -15.42 8.65
N TYR A 151 6.50 -14.94 7.53
CA TYR A 151 7.69 -15.44 6.87
C TYR A 151 8.71 -14.30 6.73
N THR A 152 9.97 -14.54 7.07
CA THR A 152 11.07 -13.67 6.64
C THR A 152 11.47 -14.02 5.22
N TYR A 153 11.78 -13.02 4.42
CA TYR A 153 12.39 -13.19 3.11
C TYR A 153 13.53 -12.20 2.93
N ASN A 154 14.71 -12.71 2.60
CA ASN A 154 15.89 -11.91 2.29
C ASN A 154 16.10 -11.90 0.76
N PRO A 155 16.03 -10.73 0.11
CA PRO A 155 16.23 -10.61 -1.34
C PRO A 155 17.61 -11.08 -1.84
N THR A 156 18.64 -11.03 -0.99
CA THR A 156 20.02 -11.35 -1.36
C THR A 156 20.24 -12.85 -1.51
N ASP A 157 19.72 -13.64 -0.58
CA ASP A 157 19.81 -15.11 -0.64
C ASP A 157 18.56 -15.75 -1.27
N GLN A 158 17.48 -15.00 -1.46
CA GLN A 158 16.17 -15.45 -1.95
C GLN A 158 15.54 -16.57 -1.11
N HIS A 159 15.92 -16.70 0.16
CA HIS A 159 15.37 -17.70 1.06
C HIS A 159 14.16 -17.16 1.82
N ILE A 160 13.14 -18.02 1.93
CA ILE A 160 11.93 -17.78 2.70
C ILE A 160 12.00 -18.67 3.93
N HIS A 161 11.83 -18.08 5.11
CA HIS A 161 11.86 -18.80 6.39
C HIS A 161 10.61 -18.48 7.22
N ALA A 162 9.92 -19.51 7.69
CA ALA A 162 8.74 -19.39 8.54
C ALA A 162 9.14 -19.06 9.98
N ILE A 163 8.59 -18.00 10.57
CA ILE A 163 8.96 -17.55 11.93
C ILE A 163 8.23 -18.36 13.00
N PHE A 164 6.99 -18.79 12.73
CA PHE A 164 6.16 -19.59 13.66
C PHE A 164 5.47 -20.72 12.91
N PRO A 165 6.15 -21.85 12.67
CA PRO A 165 5.55 -22.98 11.94
C PRO A 165 4.34 -23.60 12.66
N HIS A 166 4.11 -23.25 13.94
CA HIS A 166 2.94 -23.68 14.67
C HIS A 166 2.38 -22.56 15.56
N ILE A 167 1.31 -21.91 15.11
CA ILE A 167 0.49 -21.03 15.95
C ILE A 167 -0.71 -21.87 16.43
N GLU A 168 -0.82 -22.14 17.74
CA GLU A 168 -1.97 -22.89 18.30
C GLU A 168 -3.32 -22.29 17.83
N GLY A 169 -4.13 -23.07 17.08
CA GLY A 169 -5.46 -22.67 16.58
C GLY A 169 -5.77 -23.20 15.15
N ASP A 170 -6.77 -22.62 14.46
CA ASP A 170 -7.21 -23.07 13.11
C ASP A 170 -6.07 -22.97 12.09
N SER A 171 -5.78 -24.05 11.34
CA SER A 171 -4.75 -24.07 10.30
C SER A 171 -5.03 -23.16 9.09
N ARG A 172 -6.17 -22.45 9.08
CA ARG A 172 -6.56 -21.50 8.02
C ARG A 172 -6.26 -20.04 8.38
N LYS A 173 -5.30 -19.78 9.28
CA LYS A 173 -4.88 -18.45 9.74
C LYS A 173 -4.08 -17.69 8.67
N GLN A 174 -4.79 -17.08 7.72
CA GLN A 174 -4.15 -16.18 6.76
C GLN A 174 -3.81 -14.84 7.40
N ILE A 175 -2.52 -14.50 7.49
CA ILE A 175 -2.06 -13.21 8.01
C ILE A 175 -2.28 -12.13 6.94
N ASN A 176 -3.41 -11.43 7.05
CA ASN A 176 -3.91 -10.55 5.99
C ASN A 176 -3.49 -9.09 6.15
N ARG A 177 -2.96 -8.70 7.30
CA ARG A 177 -2.36 -7.38 7.56
C ARG A 177 -1.23 -7.52 8.57
N ILE A 178 -0.19 -6.71 8.37
CA ILE A 178 0.88 -6.48 9.32
C ILE A 178 0.94 -4.97 9.53
N PHE A 179 1.07 -4.56 10.79
CA PHE A 179 1.21 -3.18 11.20
C PHE A 179 2.28 -3.08 12.28
N GLN A 180 3.24 -2.18 12.12
CA GLN A 180 4.24 -1.94 13.16
C GLN A 180 3.67 -0.94 14.17
N TRP A 181 3.45 -1.41 15.39
CA TRP A 181 2.98 -0.57 16.50
C TRP A 181 4.14 0.19 17.17
N GLN A 182 5.27 -0.50 17.35
CA GLN A 182 6.54 0.04 17.86
C GLN A 182 7.70 -0.60 17.10
N PRO A 183 8.94 -0.07 17.17
CA PRO A 183 10.09 -0.62 16.45
C PRO A 183 10.22 -2.15 16.55
N ASN A 184 9.97 -2.70 17.73
CA ASN A 184 10.10 -4.13 18.03
C ASN A 184 8.75 -4.86 18.14
N LEU A 185 7.62 -4.22 17.86
CA LEU A 185 6.30 -4.81 18.09
C LEU A 185 5.43 -4.69 16.85
N LEU A 186 5.11 -5.84 16.27
CA LEU A 186 4.19 -5.95 15.16
C LEU A 186 2.82 -6.41 15.66
N ILE A 187 1.79 -5.83 15.09
CA ILE A 187 0.41 -6.33 15.18
C ILE A 187 0.10 -6.97 13.83
N ALA A 188 -0.29 -8.24 13.84
CA ALA A 188 -0.77 -8.92 12.65
C ALA A 188 -2.23 -9.33 12.82
N SER A 189 -3.02 -9.23 11.77
CA SER A 189 -4.39 -9.75 11.77
C SER A 189 -4.45 -11.09 11.04
N SER A 190 -5.18 -12.04 11.61
CA SER A 190 -5.58 -13.28 10.94
C SER A 190 -7.03 -13.18 10.48
N ARG A 191 -7.33 -13.70 9.29
CA ARG A 191 -8.71 -13.70 8.76
C ARG A 191 -9.73 -14.45 9.63
N LYS A 192 -9.28 -15.40 10.45
CA LYS A 192 -10.16 -16.30 11.21
C LYS A 192 -9.87 -16.31 12.70
N ASP A 193 -8.88 -15.54 13.13
CA ASP A 193 -8.30 -15.72 14.45
C ASP A 193 -7.80 -14.40 15.07
N GLY A 194 -8.48 -13.30 14.74
CA GLY A 194 -8.29 -12.02 15.40
C GLY A 194 -6.92 -11.37 15.18
N LEU A 195 -6.40 -10.73 16.24
CA LEU A 195 -5.17 -9.95 16.23
C LEU A 195 -4.08 -10.64 17.05
N TRP A 196 -2.86 -10.56 16.55
CA TRP A 196 -1.66 -11.15 17.10
C TRP A 196 -0.63 -10.06 17.34
N MET A 197 0.13 -10.18 18.43
CA MET A 197 1.23 -9.29 18.75
C MET A 197 2.53 -10.09 18.68
N TYR A 198 3.45 -9.65 17.86
CA TYR A 198 4.77 -10.26 17.69
C TYR A 198 5.83 -9.29 18.20
N ASP A 199 6.52 -9.70 19.27
CA ASP A 199 7.72 -9.04 19.76
C ASP A 199 8.90 -9.56 18.92
N LEU A 200 9.60 -8.66 18.24
CA LEU A 200 10.72 -9.01 17.36
C LEU A 200 12.01 -9.29 18.14
N VAL A 201 12.01 -9.09 19.46
CA VAL A 201 13.19 -9.25 20.33
C VAL A 201 13.10 -10.48 21.23
N LYS A 202 11.91 -11.06 21.43
CA LYS A 202 11.67 -12.19 22.33
C LYS A 202 11.23 -13.43 21.58
#